data_AF-A0A7C7W1G7-F1
#
_entry.id   AF-A0A7C7W1G7-F1
#
_cell.length_a   1.000
_cell.length_b   1.000
_cell.length_c   1.000
_cell.angle_alpha   90.00
_cell.angle_beta   90.00
_cell.angle_gamma   90.00
#
_symmetry.space_group_name_H-M   'P 1'
#
loop_
_entity.id
_entity.type
_entity.pdbx_description
1 polymer ?
#
loop_
_entity_poly.entity_id
_entity_poly.type
_entity_poly.pdbx_seq_one_letter_code
_entity_poly.pdbx_strand_id
1 'polypeptide(L)'
;MKGWAPIAIAFLIGVLAGAQTPLAPPASPDQVLELLQALPAPPDLKESLAGELTAAMNEQRLTPGVALAFLGEVAELSQAYREDALGILNHALAGGYILDPLLNEALKGLRRLGRPWPEVAGVLKLRIRLLDATQQVLQWQGVVLMPLGEAQPLPQRAPQPGPPPEAALVLEIAWAIGDFLVAGGSPADAVSMVGKVEERLLRLRGWLLPAELVDHLLAELSPALVRQIAGLALSPERR
;
A
#
# COMPACT_ATOMS: atom_id res chain seq x y z
N MET A 1 -4.91 -63.14 -12.69
CA MET A 1 -5.56 -62.27 -11.69
C MET A 1 -4.47 -61.45 -11.00
N LYS A 2 -4.21 -60.23 -11.48
CA LYS A 2 -3.17 -59.33 -10.96
C LYS A 2 -3.86 -58.28 -10.11
N GLY A 3 -3.61 -58.31 -8.80
CA GLY A 3 -4.11 -57.32 -7.84
C GLY A 3 -3.46 -55.96 -8.12
N TRP A 4 -4.30 -54.95 -8.30
CA TRP A 4 -3.88 -53.55 -8.32
C TRP A 4 -4.28 -52.95 -6.98
N ALA A 5 -3.29 -52.53 -6.20
CA ALA A 5 -3.51 -51.71 -5.02
C ALA A 5 -3.91 -50.30 -5.47
N PRO A 6 -4.98 -49.69 -4.92
CA PRO A 6 -5.24 -48.28 -5.15
C PRO A 6 -4.26 -47.44 -4.32
N ILE A 7 -3.36 -46.75 -5.02
CA ILE A 7 -2.52 -45.69 -4.46
C ILE A 7 -3.45 -44.57 -4.01
N ALA A 8 -3.40 -44.25 -2.72
CA ALA A 8 -4.13 -43.16 -2.10
C ALA A 8 -3.77 -41.83 -2.78
N ILE A 9 -4.75 -41.19 -3.42
CA ILE A 9 -4.64 -39.81 -3.88
C ILE A 9 -4.75 -38.92 -2.64
N ALA A 10 -3.60 -38.44 -2.16
CA ALA A 10 -3.56 -37.41 -1.14
C ALA A 10 -4.02 -36.08 -1.76
N PHE A 11 -5.17 -35.61 -1.28
CA PHE A 11 -5.67 -34.26 -1.46
C PHE A 11 -4.61 -33.25 -0.95
N LEU A 12 -3.93 -32.57 -1.87
CA LEU A 12 -3.23 -31.33 -1.51
C LEU A 12 -4.20 -30.17 -1.78
N ILE A 13 -4.90 -29.77 -0.72
CA ILE A 13 -5.64 -28.51 -0.67
C ILE A 13 -4.58 -27.41 -0.68
N GLY A 14 -4.26 -26.92 -1.88
CA GLY A 14 -3.48 -25.71 -2.07
C GLY A 14 -4.34 -24.51 -1.68
N VAL A 15 -4.11 -24.01 -0.47
CA VAL A 15 -4.61 -22.72 0.01
C VAL A 15 -4.16 -21.64 -0.98
N LEU A 16 -5.10 -21.14 -1.78
CA LEU A 16 -4.94 -19.94 -2.59
C LEU A 16 -5.03 -18.72 -1.66
N ALA A 17 -3.97 -18.49 -0.87
CA ALA A 17 -3.66 -17.15 -0.42
C ALA A 17 -3.20 -16.36 -1.66
N GLY A 18 -3.74 -15.16 -1.84
CA GLY A 18 -3.68 -14.39 -3.09
C GLY A 18 -2.25 -14.09 -3.54
N ALA A 19 -1.69 -14.99 -4.35
CA ALA A 19 -0.52 -14.71 -5.16
C ALA A 19 -0.88 -13.64 -6.21
N GLN A 20 -0.82 -12.37 -5.82
CA GLN A 20 -0.30 -11.38 -6.74
C GLN A 20 1.08 -11.92 -7.14
N THR A 21 1.25 -12.32 -8.39
CA THR A 21 2.55 -12.78 -8.88
C THR A 21 3.56 -11.67 -8.57
N PRO A 22 4.58 -11.93 -7.73
CA PRO A 22 5.54 -10.89 -7.40
C PRO A 22 6.22 -10.49 -8.71
N LEU A 23 6.14 -9.20 -9.03
CA LEU A 23 6.81 -8.63 -10.21
C LEU A 23 8.34 -8.67 -10.08
N ALA A 24 8.83 -9.04 -8.90
CA ALA A 24 10.23 -9.09 -8.52
C ALA A 24 10.63 -10.48 -8.00
N PRO A 25 11.88 -10.92 -8.25
CA PRO A 25 12.40 -12.14 -7.66
C PRO A 25 12.42 -12.05 -6.12
N PRO A 26 12.43 -13.20 -5.40
CA PRO A 26 12.59 -13.20 -3.95
C PRO A 26 13.92 -12.55 -3.57
N ALA A 27 13.90 -11.69 -2.55
CA ALA A 27 15.05 -10.98 -2.02
C ALA A 27 15.07 -11.02 -0.49
N SER A 28 16.23 -10.83 0.12
CA SER A 28 16.37 -10.65 1.57
C SER A 28 16.33 -9.16 1.96
N PRO A 29 15.93 -8.83 3.21
CA PRO A 29 16.07 -7.47 3.74
C PRO A 29 17.48 -6.90 3.61
N ASP A 30 18.51 -7.73 3.84
CA ASP A 30 19.91 -7.30 3.75
C ASP A 30 20.28 -6.83 2.34
N GLN A 31 19.81 -7.52 1.30
CA GLN A 31 20.04 -7.11 -0.10
C GLN A 31 19.43 -5.74 -0.41
N VAL A 32 18.27 -5.42 0.19
CA VAL A 32 17.62 -4.10 0.04
C VAL A 32 18.50 -3.02 0.66
N LEU A 33 19.01 -3.26 1.88
CA LEU A 33 19.86 -2.31 2.60
C LEU A 33 21.22 -2.13 1.91
N GLU A 34 21.83 -3.20 1.43
CA GLU A 34 23.07 -3.14 0.64
C GLU A 34 22.90 -2.27 -0.61
N LEU A 35 21.81 -2.48 -1.36
CA LEU A 35 21.52 -1.67 -2.54
C LEU A 35 21.29 -0.19 -2.17
N LEU A 36 20.52 0.08 -1.11
CA LEU A 36 20.30 1.43 -0.61
C LEU A 36 21.64 2.13 -0.30
N GLN A 37 22.55 1.44 0.39
CA GLN A 37 23.86 2.01 0.75
C GLN A 37 24.72 2.32 -0.47
N ALA A 38 24.63 1.51 -1.52
CA ALA A 38 25.35 1.69 -2.78
C ALA A 38 24.80 2.85 -3.65
N LEU A 39 23.57 3.34 -3.39
CA LEU A 39 22.99 4.42 -4.18
C LEU A 39 23.78 5.74 -4.02
N PRO A 40 23.99 6.51 -5.11
CA PRO A 40 24.52 7.87 -5.04
C PRO A 40 23.41 8.81 -4.59
N ALA A 41 23.19 8.87 -3.27
CA ALA A 41 22.22 9.69 -2.57
C ALA A 41 22.82 10.29 -1.27
N PRO A 42 22.27 11.40 -0.74
CA PRO A 42 22.75 12.02 0.49
C PRO A 42 22.80 11.03 1.68
N PRO A 43 23.86 11.04 2.52
CA PRO A 43 24.00 10.11 3.64
C PRO A 43 22.80 10.12 4.59
N ASP A 44 22.33 11.30 4.99
CA ASP A 44 21.22 11.48 5.93
C ASP A 44 19.92 10.83 5.42
N LEU A 45 19.67 10.93 4.11
CA LEU A 45 18.51 10.31 3.48
C LEU A 45 18.61 8.78 3.49
N LYS A 46 19.83 8.23 3.27
CA LYS A 46 20.06 6.78 3.32
C LYS A 46 19.92 6.23 4.74
N GLU A 47 20.37 6.96 5.75
CA GLU A 47 20.24 6.55 7.15
C GLU A 47 18.77 6.53 7.58
N SER A 48 18.01 7.60 7.29
CA SER A 48 16.56 7.65 7.52
C SER A 48 15.84 6.50 6.83
N LEU A 49 16.10 6.29 5.54
CA LEU A 49 15.47 5.21 4.77
C LEU A 49 15.83 3.82 5.28
N ALA A 50 17.06 3.60 5.75
CA ALA A 50 17.47 2.28 6.21
C ALA A 50 16.63 1.81 7.40
N GLY A 51 16.47 2.66 8.43
CA GLY A 51 15.65 2.34 9.60
C GLY A 51 14.19 2.09 9.23
N GLU A 52 13.63 2.96 8.40
CA GLU A 52 12.24 2.90 7.95
C GLU A 52 11.95 1.67 7.05
N LEU A 53 12.87 1.32 6.14
CA LEU A 53 12.76 0.12 5.31
C LEU A 53 12.81 -1.15 6.15
N THR A 54 13.71 -1.21 7.14
CA THR A 54 13.78 -2.34 8.08
C THR A 54 12.46 -2.48 8.85
N ALA A 55 11.91 -1.39 9.38
CA ALA A 55 10.62 -1.41 10.06
C ALA A 55 9.50 -1.90 9.14
N ALA A 56 9.37 -1.33 7.94
CA ALA A 56 8.33 -1.69 6.99
C ALA A 56 8.40 -3.17 6.53
N MET A 57 9.60 -3.73 6.36
CA MET A 57 9.78 -5.14 6.03
C MET A 57 9.43 -6.07 7.20
N ASN A 58 9.84 -5.71 8.43
CA ASN A 58 9.52 -6.48 9.63
C ASN A 58 8.01 -6.49 9.92
N GLU A 59 7.34 -5.36 9.68
CA GLU A 59 5.90 -5.19 9.85
C GLU A 59 5.09 -5.70 8.65
N GLN A 60 5.76 -6.27 7.64
CA GLN A 60 5.14 -6.80 6.42
C GLN A 60 4.32 -5.77 5.63
N ARG A 61 4.64 -4.50 5.79
CA ARG A 61 4.08 -3.39 4.99
C ARG A 61 4.77 -3.28 3.62
N LEU A 62 5.98 -3.79 3.51
CA LEU A 62 6.78 -3.78 2.29
C LEU A 62 7.54 -5.10 2.15
N THR A 63 7.38 -5.80 1.04
CA THR A 63 8.11 -7.02 0.75
C THR A 63 9.52 -6.67 0.24
N PRO A 64 10.58 -7.36 0.71
CA PRO A 64 11.96 -7.07 0.27
C PRO A 64 12.15 -7.16 -1.26
N GLY A 65 11.48 -8.10 -1.92
CA GLY A 65 11.54 -8.22 -3.38
C GLY A 65 11.02 -6.98 -4.10
N VAL A 66 9.90 -6.41 -3.64
CA VAL A 66 9.33 -5.18 -4.22
C VAL A 66 10.24 -3.99 -3.94
N ALA A 67 10.75 -3.88 -2.72
CA ALA A 67 11.70 -2.82 -2.33
C ALA A 67 12.97 -2.86 -3.19
N LEU A 68 13.60 -4.04 -3.31
CA LEU A 68 14.81 -4.24 -4.11
C LEU A 68 14.57 -3.88 -5.58
N ALA A 69 13.46 -4.35 -6.15
CA ALA A 69 13.11 -4.05 -7.53
C ALA A 69 12.93 -2.55 -7.76
N PHE A 70 12.25 -1.85 -6.85
CA PHE A 70 12.05 -0.41 -6.94
C PHE A 70 13.36 0.36 -6.81
N LEU A 71 14.19 0.04 -5.81
CA LEU A 71 15.50 0.66 -5.63
C LEU A 71 16.43 0.43 -6.84
N GLY A 72 16.32 -0.73 -7.50
CA GLY A 72 17.03 -1.02 -8.74
C GLY A 72 16.66 -0.07 -9.87
N GLU A 73 15.37 0.26 -10.05
CA GLU A 73 14.97 1.28 -11.04
C GLU A 73 15.44 2.67 -10.63
N VAL A 74 15.39 2.98 -9.34
CA VAL A 74 15.82 4.28 -8.80
C VAL A 74 17.33 4.51 -9.01
N ALA A 75 18.14 3.44 -9.00
CA ALA A 75 19.57 3.52 -9.30
C ALA A 75 19.84 4.10 -10.69
N GLU A 76 19.04 3.70 -11.68
CA GLU A 76 19.17 4.08 -13.09
C GLU A 76 18.65 5.48 -13.41
N LEU A 77 17.97 6.13 -12.46
CA LEU A 77 17.48 7.50 -12.64
C LEU A 77 18.62 8.53 -12.61
N SER A 78 18.38 9.70 -13.21
CA SER A 78 19.24 10.87 -13.01
C SER A 78 19.29 11.27 -11.53
N GLN A 79 20.35 11.95 -11.10
CA GLN A 79 20.53 12.31 -9.68
C GLN A 79 19.31 13.03 -9.09
N ALA A 80 18.78 14.04 -9.79
CA ALA A 80 17.62 14.79 -9.32
C ALA A 80 16.36 13.91 -9.16
N TYR A 81 16.14 12.98 -10.07
CA TYR A 81 14.99 12.05 -10.01
C TYR A 81 15.19 10.94 -8.98
N ARG A 82 16.43 10.51 -8.76
CA ARG A 82 16.76 9.58 -7.70
C ARG A 82 16.46 10.16 -6.32
N GLU A 83 16.91 11.39 -6.07
CA GLU A 83 16.63 12.09 -4.81
C GLU A 83 15.13 12.31 -4.61
N ASP A 84 14.39 12.71 -5.65
CA ASP A 84 12.92 12.81 -5.59
C ASP A 84 12.26 11.45 -5.30
N ALA A 85 12.69 10.36 -5.94
CA ALA A 85 12.17 9.01 -5.71
C ALA A 85 12.40 8.52 -4.27
N LEU A 86 13.61 8.72 -3.75
CA LEU A 86 13.96 8.37 -2.38
C LEU A 86 13.21 9.25 -1.37
N GLY A 87 12.98 10.53 -1.67
CA GLY A 87 12.16 11.42 -0.85
C GLY A 87 10.69 10.99 -0.78
N ILE A 88 10.11 10.61 -1.93
CA ILE A 88 8.75 10.04 -1.99
C ILE A 88 8.65 8.75 -1.16
N LEU A 89 9.63 7.86 -1.30
CA LEU A 89 9.69 6.61 -0.55
C LEU A 89 9.80 6.88 0.95
N ASN A 90 10.67 7.81 1.37
CA ASN A 90 10.86 8.17 2.76
C ASN A 90 9.57 8.73 3.38
N HIS A 91 8.87 9.61 2.68
CA HIS A 91 7.57 10.13 3.11
C HIS A 91 6.53 9.01 3.27
N ALA A 92 6.45 8.10 2.31
CA ALA A 92 5.50 6.98 2.37
C ALA A 92 5.81 6.00 3.50
N LEU A 93 7.09 5.73 3.77
CA LEU A 93 7.52 4.88 4.88
C LEU A 93 7.21 5.50 6.23
N ALA A 94 7.56 6.78 6.42
CA ALA A 94 7.31 7.53 7.65
C ALA A 94 5.80 7.64 7.98
N GLY A 95 4.94 7.61 6.96
CA GLY A 95 3.49 7.53 7.14
C GLY A 95 2.98 6.18 7.64
N GLY A 96 3.83 5.15 7.73
CA GLY A 96 3.45 3.81 8.22
C GLY A 96 2.56 3.03 7.24
N TYR A 97 2.60 3.36 5.94
CA TYR A 97 1.71 2.77 4.95
C TYR A 97 2.15 1.38 4.48
N ILE A 98 1.19 0.61 3.95
CA ILE A 98 1.45 -0.60 3.15
C ILE A 98 1.91 -0.15 1.76
N LEU A 99 3.14 -0.48 1.38
CA LEU A 99 3.83 0.12 0.23
C LEU A 99 3.89 -0.78 -1.00
N ASP A 100 3.67 -2.09 -0.85
CA ASP A 100 3.75 -3.02 -1.99
C ASP A 100 2.88 -2.59 -3.18
N PRO A 101 1.59 -2.22 -3.01
CA PRO A 101 0.77 -1.76 -4.14
C PRO A 101 1.31 -0.48 -4.78
N LEU A 102 1.85 0.44 -3.97
CA LEU A 102 2.36 1.73 -4.41
C LEU A 102 3.63 1.55 -5.28
N LEU A 103 4.58 0.77 -4.78
CA LEU A 103 5.84 0.52 -5.50
C LEU A 103 5.62 -0.36 -6.73
N ASN A 104 4.69 -1.32 -6.68
CA ASN A 104 4.32 -2.08 -7.87
C ASN A 104 3.65 -1.23 -8.95
N GLU A 105 2.86 -0.20 -8.59
CA GLU A 105 2.31 0.76 -9.55
C GLU A 105 3.43 1.56 -10.22
N ALA A 106 4.44 2.02 -9.47
CA ALA A 106 5.63 2.66 -10.03
C ALA A 106 6.43 1.74 -10.94
N LEU A 107 6.71 0.51 -10.49
CA LEU A 107 7.41 -0.49 -11.29
C LEU A 107 6.68 -0.81 -12.60
N LYS A 108 5.34 -0.88 -12.57
CA LYS A 108 4.53 -1.01 -13.80
C LYS A 108 4.71 0.21 -14.71
N GLY A 109 4.67 1.42 -14.17
CA GLY A 109 4.89 2.66 -14.93
C GLY A 109 6.26 2.68 -15.61
N LEU A 110 7.33 2.44 -14.85
CA LEU A 110 8.72 2.48 -15.31
C LEU A 110 9.05 1.34 -16.28
N ARG A 111 8.86 0.08 -15.84
CA ARG A 111 9.32 -1.09 -16.60
C ARG A 111 8.39 -1.50 -17.74
N ARG A 112 7.07 -1.49 -17.49
CA ARG A 112 6.09 -2.09 -18.42
C ARG A 112 5.52 -1.07 -19.39
N LEU A 113 5.36 0.17 -18.94
CA LEU A 113 4.76 1.23 -19.74
C LEU A 113 5.80 2.23 -20.27
N GLY A 114 7.05 2.18 -19.79
CA GLY A 114 8.11 3.08 -20.23
C GLY A 114 7.82 4.56 -19.93
N ARG A 115 7.05 4.84 -18.88
CA ARG A 115 6.66 6.21 -18.53
C ARG A 115 7.82 6.97 -17.92
N PRO A 116 8.00 8.27 -18.24
CA PRO A 116 9.05 9.07 -17.65
C PRO A 116 8.81 9.29 -16.15
N TRP A 117 9.89 9.42 -15.38
CA TRP A 117 9.82 9.57 -13.92
C TRP A 117 8.83 10.66 -13.45
N PRO A 118 8.78 11.88 -14.03
CA PRO A 118 7.83 12.89 -13.58
C PRO A 118 6.36 12.45 -13.62
N GLU A 119 5.97 11.61 -14.58
CA GLU A 119 4.61 11.07 -14.66
C GLU A 119 4.36 10.04 -13.56
N VAL A 120 5.31 9.11 -13.36
CA VAL A 120 5.25 8.09 -12.30
C VAL A 120 5.22 8.75 -10.92
N ALA A 121 6.09 9.73 -10.69
CA ALA A 121 6.15 10.51 -9.46
C ALA A 121 4.84 11.28 -9.20
N GLY A 122 4.21 11.81 -10.24
CA GLY A 122 2.90 12.47 -10.14
C GLY A 122 1.82 11.53 -9.59
N VAL A 123 1.76 10.30 -10.11
CA VAL A 123 0.84 9.27 -9.62
C VAL A 123 1.18 8.87 -8.18
N LEU A 124 2.45 8.60 -7.88
CA LEU A 124 2.89 8.24 -6.53
C LEU A 124 2.53 9.31 -5.49
N LYS A 125 2.84 10.58 -5.80
CA LYS A 125 2.52 11.72 -4.93
C LYS A 125 1.01 11.88 -4.74
N LEU A 126 0.19 11.59 -5.74
CA LEU A 126 -1.26 11.58 -5.57
C LEU A 126 -1.71 10.44 -4.64
N ARG A 127 -1.21 9.22 -4.84
CA ARG A 127 -1.55 8.05 -4.02
C ARG A 127 -1.19 8.24 -2.56
N ILE A 128 0.01 8.75 -2.27
CA ILE A 128 0.41 9.01 -0.89
C ILE A 128 -0.44 10.13 -0.28
N ARG A 129 -0.72 11.21 -1.02
CA ARG A 129 -1.63 12.24 -0.53
C ARG A 129 -3.03 11.73 -0.21
N LEU A 130 -3.52 10.74 -0.97
CA LEU A 130 -4.79 10.06 -0.70
C LEU A 130 -4.70 9.16 0.53
N LEU A 131 -3.58 8.46 0.74
CA LEU A 131 -3.33 7.71 1.98
C LEU A 131 -3.36 8.64 3.19
N ASP A 132 -2.60 9.74 3.16
CA ASP A 132 -2.56 10.75 4.22
C ASP A 132 -3.97 11.28 4.52
N ALA A 133 -4.70 11.69 3.48
CA ALA A 133 -6.04 12.27 3.62
C ALA A 133 -7.06 11.26 4.12
N THR A 134 -6.99 10.01 3.67
CA THR A 134 -7.89 8.94 4.11
C THR A 134 -7.67 8.63 5.58
N GLN A 135 -6.41 8.44 5.97
CA GLN A 135 -6.05 8.22 7.37
C GLN A 135 -6.54 9.36 8.26
N GLN A 136 -6.25 10.61 7.87
CA GLN A 136 -6.64 11.79 8.63
C GLN A 136 -8.16 11.90 8.79
N VAL A 137 -8.94 11.72 7.71
CA VAL A 137 -10.39 11.81 7.76
C VAL A 137 -10.99 10.68 8.59
N LEU A 138 -10.52 9.44 8.45
CA LEU A 138 -11.04 8.32 9.25
C LEU A 138 -10.69 8.44 10.74
N GLN A 139 -9.53 9.01 11.07
CA GLN A 139 -9.17 9.35 12.44
C GLN A 139 -10.11 10.41 13.02
N TRP A 140 -10.46 11.45 12.26
CA TRP A 140 -11.41 12.48 12.71
C TRP A 140 -12.82 11.93 12.94
N GLN A 141 -13.23 10.91 12.19
CA GLN A 141 -14.52 10.22 12.37
C GLN A 141 -14.50 9.17 13.49
N GLY A 142 -13.33 8.91 14.11
CA GLY A 142 -13.18 7.88 15.15
C GLY A 142 -13.28 6.44 14.63
N VAL A 143 -13.29 6.23 13.30
CA VAL A 143 -13.34 4.90 12.66
C VAL A 143 -11.99 4.18 12.80
N VAL A 144 -10.89 4.94 12.90
CA VAL A 144 -9.56 4.42 13.23
C VAL A 144 -9.15 4.95 14.61
N LEU A 145 -9.04 4.05 15.59
CA LEU A 145 -8.68 4.40 16.97
C LEU A 145 -7.14 4.55 17.11
N MET A 146 -6.62 5.77 16.98
CA MET A 146 -5.28 6.23 17.45
C MET A 146 -4.06 5.45 16.86
N PRO A 147 -2.81 5.97 16.98
CA PRO A 147 -1.79 5.75 15.97
C PRO A 147 -1.32 4.30 15.93
N LEU A 148 -0.78 3.89 14.78
CA LEU A 148 -0.05 2.63 14.54
C LEU A 148 1.14 2.38 15.51
N GLY A 149 1.24 3.08 16.65
CA GLY A 149 2.31 3.00 17.64
C GLY A 149 1.89 2.75 19.09
N GLU A 150 0.60 2.73 19.47
CA GLU A 150 0.20 2.39 20.85
C GLU A 150 -0.97 1.40 20.89
N ALA A 151 -0.67 0.17 21.27
CA ALA A 151 -1.62 -0.93 21.39
C ALA A 151 -2.65 -0.66 22.50
N GLN A 152 -3.93 -0.52 22.14
CA GLN A 152 -5.01 -0.79 23.09
C GLN A 152 -5.21 -2.31 23.26
N PRO A 153 -5.52 -2.79 24.48
CA PRO A 153 -5.65 -4.21 24.75
C PRO A 153 -7.03 -4.72 24.31
N LEU A 154 -7.18 -5.06 23.03
CA LEU A 154 -8.22 -6.00 22.60
C LEU A 154 -7.78 -7.44 22.94
N PRO A 155 -8.70 -8.35 23.25
CA PRO A 155 -8.37 -9.71 23.70
C PRO A 155 -7.45 -10.41 22.71
N GLN A 156 -6.32 -10.87 23.24
CA GLN A 156 -5.18 -11.47 22.54
C GLN A 156 -5.61 -12.66 21.66
N ARG A 157 -5.99 -12.38 20.41
CA ARG A 157 -5.59 -13.27 19.31
C ARG A 157 -4.08 -13.07 19.17
N ALA A 158 -3.33 -14.17 19.08
CA ALA A 158 -1.91 -14.10 18.75
C ALA A 158 -1.71 -13.12 17.58
N PRO A 159 -0.73 -12.21 17.63
CA PRO A 159 -0.50 -11.26 16.55
C PRO A 159 -0.34 -12.07 15.26
N GLN A 160 -1.34 -11.96 14.38
CA GLN A 160 -1.19 -12.44 13.02
C GLN A 160 -0.07 -11.60 12.43
N PRO A 161 1.00 -12.20 11.90
CA PRO A 161 2.01 -11.44 11.19
C PRO A 161 1.31 -10.77 9.99
N GLY A 162 1.35 -9.43 9.97
CA GLY A 162 0.73 -8.64 8.91
C GLY A 162 0.38 -7.23 9.38
N PRO A 163 0.20 -6.28 8.45
CA PRO A 163 -0.28 -4.95 8.78
C PRO A 163 -1.69 -5.00 9.39
N PRO A 164 -2.03 -4.09 10.31
CA PRO A 164 -3.31 -4.11 10.98
C PRO A 164 -4.47 -3.85 10.00
N PRO A 165 -5.68 -4.39 10.26
CA PRO A 165 -6.83 -4.26 9.36
C PRO A 165 -7.19 -2.82 9.00
N GLU A 166 -6.96 -1.87 9.90
CA GLU A 166 -7.19 -0.44 9.72
C GLU A 166 -6.25 0.15 8.65
N ALA A 167 -5.00 -0.30 8.60
CA ALA A 167 -4.05 0.12 7.56
C ALA A 167 -4.47 -0.42 6.18
N ALA A 168 -4.97 -1.66 6.11
CA ALA A 168 -5.54 -2.22 4.89
C ALA A 168 -6.82 -1.47 4.48
N LEU A 169 -7.66 -1.05 5.42
CA LEU A 169 -8.84 -0.26 5.13
C LEU A 169 -8.48 1.10 4.51
N VAL A 170 -7.54 1.83 5.13
CA VAL A 170 -7.02 3.11 4.63
C VAL A 170 -6.49 2.95 3.21
N LEU A 171 -5.66 1.91 2.99
CA LEU A 171 -5.11 1.57 1.68
C LEU A 171 -6.22 1.40 0.64
N GLU A 172 -7.21 0.55 0.91
CA GLU A 172 -8.21 0.18 -0.11
C GLU A 172 -9.14 1.35 -0.47
N ILE A 173 -9.51 2.20 0.50
CA ILE A 173 -10.29 3.41 0.23
C ILE A 173 -9.47 4.40 -0.61
N ALA A 174 -8.23 4.67 -0.20
CA ALA A 174 -7.33 5.55 -0.96
C ALA A 174 -7.11 5.04 -2.38
N TRP A 175 -7.02 3.71 -2.56
CA TRP A 175 -6.88 3.09 -3.87
C TRP A 175 -8.16 3.21 -4.71
N ALA A 176 -9.34 2.97 -4.15
CA ALA A 176 -10.61 3.14 -4.86
C ALA A 176 -10.79 4.56 -5.40
N ILE A 177 -10.52 5.57 -4.55
CA ILE A 177 -10.58 6.98 -4.93
C ILE A 177 -9.52 7.30 -5.97
N GLY A 178 -8.28 6.88 -5.75
CA GLY A 178 -7.18 7.14 -6.67
C GLY A 178 -7.38 6.49 -8.04
N ASP A 179 -7.94 5.28 -8.10
CA ASP A 179 -8.22 4.57 -9.36
C ASP A 179 -9.24 5.35 -10.20
N PHE A 180 -10.26 5.91 -9.57
CA PHE A 180 -11.23 6.77 -10.24
C PHE A 180 -10.59 8.05 -10.78
N LEU A 181 -9.77 8.73 -9.97
CA LEU A 181 -9.12 9.98 -10.38
C LEU A 181 -8.08 9.76 -11.49
N VAL A 182 -7.25 8.72 -11.37
CA VAL A 182 -6.23 8.37 -12.38
C VAL A 182 -6.87 7.94 -13.70
N ALA A 183 -8.06 7.35 -13.68
CA ALA A 183 -8.85 7.04 -14.87
C ALA A 183 -9.51 8.27 -15.53
N GLY A 184 -9.26 9.49 -15.02
CA GLY A 184 -9.82 10.73 -15.55
C GLY A 184 -11.14 11.15 -14.91
N GLY A 185 -11.55 10.49 -13.81
CA GLY A 185 -12.72 10.87 -13.03
C GLY A 185 -12.59 12.26 -12.39
N SER A 186 -13.71 12.97 -12.27
CA SER A 186 -13.73 14.31 -11.69
C SER A 186 -13.75 14.24 -10.16
N PRO A 187 -12.88 14.98 -9.45
CA PRO A 187 -12.92 15.04 -7.98
C PRO A 187 -14.22 15.66 -7.41
N ALA A 188 -15.02 16.33 -8.24
CA ALA A 188 -16.33 16.82 -7.85
C ALA A 188 -17.39 15.71 -7.81
N ASP A 189 -17.18 14.61 -8.54
CA ASP A 189 -18.09 13.47 -8.65
C ASP A 189 -17.92 12.50 -7.48
N ALA A 190 -18.25 13.00 -6.28
CA ALA A 190 -18.16 12.23 -5.05
C ALA A 190 -19.11 11.03 -5.02
N VAL A 191 -20.22 11.07 -5.75
CA VAL A 191 -21.18 9.96 -5.80
C VAL A 191 -20.58 8.75 -6.52
N SER A 192 -19.96 8.96 -7.68
CA SER A 192 -19.27 7.87 -8.38
C SER A 192 -18.08 7.33 -7.58
N MET A 193 -17.33 8.20 -6.90
CA MET A 193 -16.24 7.76 -6.03
C MET A 193 -16.75 6.92 -4.84
N VAL A 194 -17.86 7.31 -4.20
CA VAL A 194 -18.51 6.49 -3.16
C VAL A 194 -18.86 5.11 -3.70
N GLY A 195 -19.48 5.04 -4.88
CA GLY A 195 -19.81 3.75 -5.49
C GLY A 195 -18.57 2.85 -5.72
N LYS A 196 -17.42 3.46 -6.08
CA LYS A 196 -16.15 2.72 -6.22
C LYS A 196 -15.57 2.26 -4.89
N VAL A 197 -15.68 3.05 -3.84
CA VAL A 197 -15.26 2.68 -2.49
C VAL A 197 -16.15 1.53 -1.98
N GLU A 198 -17.46 1.67 -2.08
CA GLU A 198 -18.44 0.66 -1.66
C GLU A 198 -18.23 -0.69 -2.38
N GLU A 199 -18.16 -0.68 -3.71
CA GLU A 199 -17.89 -1.86 -4.54
C GLU A 199 -16.62 -2.60 -4.05
N ARG A 200 -15.57 -1.84 -3.76
CA ARG A 200 -14.29 -2.39 -3.31
C ARG A 200 -14.37 -2.96 -1.90
N LEU A 201 -14.98 -2.25 -0.95
CA LEU A 201 -15.11 -2.69 0.43
C LEU A 201 -15.97 -3.94 0.54
N LEU A 202 -17.11 -3.99 -0.16
CA LEU A 202 -17.99 -5.17 -0.20
C LEU A 202 -17.27 -6.40 -0.74
N ARG A 203 -16.42 -6.24 -1.77
CA ARG A 203 -15.63 -7.33 -2.34
C ARG A 203 -14.59 -7.89 -1.37
N LEU A 204 -14.04 -7.05 -0.49
CA LEU A 204 -12.98 -7.42 0.45
C LEU A 204 -13.50 -7.86 1.82
N ARG A 205 -14.79 -7.60 2.10
CA ARG A 205 -15.48 -7.93 3.34
C ARG A 205 -15.41 -9.41 3.68
N GLY A 206 -14.92 -9.72 4.88
CA GLY A 206 -14.80 -11.08 5.42
C GLY A 206 -13.70 -11.93 4.77
N TRP A 207 -12.99 -11.41 3.76
CA TRP A 207 -11.86 -12.07 3.13
C TRP A 207 -10.53 -11.42 3.51
N LEU A 208 -10.37 -10.13 3.20
CA LEU A 208 -9.17 -9.35 3.52
C LEU A 208 -9.43 -8.38 4.67
N LEU A 209 -10.64 -7.82 4.75
CA LEU A 209 -11.05 -6.87 5.78
C LEU A 209 -12.09 -7.52 6.71
N PRO A 210 -12.00 -7.31 8.04
CA PRO A 210 -13.03 -7.75 8.99
C PRO A 210 -14.41 -7.21 8.60
N ALA A 211 -15.43 -8.06 8.67
CA ALA A 211 -16.77 -7.71 8.23
C ALA A 211 -17.36 -6.55 9.05
N GLU A 212 -17.11 -6.55 10.37
CA GLU A 212 -17.60 -5.54 11.30
C GLU A 212 -17.02 -4.15 10.98
N LEU A 213 -15.72 -4.10 10.65
CA LEU A 213 -15.04 -2.87 10.27
C LEU A 213 -15.61 -2.31 8.96
N VAL A 214 -15.83 -3.19 7.98
CA VAL A 214 -16.41 -2.81 6.69
C VAL A 214 -17.86 -2.34 6.87
N ASP A 215 -18.68 -3.05 7.63
CA ASP A 215 -20.09 -2.70 7.85
C ASP A 215 -20.22 -1.35 8.56
N HIS A 216 -19.37 -1.09 9.56
CA HIS A 216 -19.34 0.20 10.24
C HIS A 216 -18.98 1.33 9.28
N LEU A 217 -17.94 1.16 8.46
CA LEU A 217 -17.57 2.19 7.49
C LEU A 217 -18.64 2.38 6.41
N LEU A 218 -19.27 1.31 5.92
CA LEU A 218 -20.33 1.42 4.91
C LEU A 218 -21.55 2.19 5.44
N ALA A 219 -21.85 2.09 6.74
CA ALA A 219 -22.91 2.87 7.36
C ALA A 219 -22.60 4.38 7.39
N GLU A 220 -21.32 4.75 7.48
CA GLU A 220 -20.84 6.14 7.55
C GLU A 220 -20.37 6.69 6.18
N LEU A 221 -20.24 5.82 5.17
CA LEU A 221 -19.72 6.18 3.86
C LEU A 221 -20.68 7.14 3.17
N SER A 222 -20.20 8.36 2.93
CA SER A 222 -20.99 9.42 2.32
C SER A 222 -20.21 10.19 1.26
N PRO A 223 -20.90 10.84 0.30
CA PRO A 223 -20.24 11.72 -0.66
C PRO A 223 -19.46 12.85 0.00
N ALA A 224 -19.89 13.32 1.19
CA ALA A 224 -19.20 14.36 1.94
C ALA A 224 -17.82 13.87 2.44
N LEU A 225 -17.78 12.67 3.03
CA LEU A 225 -16.54 12.06 3.52
C LEU A 225 -15.54 11.83 2.38
N VAL A 226 -15.99 11.24 1.27
CA VAL A 226 -15.12 10.99 0.11
C VAL A 226 -14.63 12.28 -0.54
N ARG A 227 -15.49 13.31 -0.62
CA ARG A 227 -15.08 14.64 -1.10
C ARG A 227 -14.06 15.29 -0.17
N GLN A 228 -14.18 15.10 1.14
CA GLN A 228 -13.21 15.61 2.10
C GLN A 228 -11.83 14.97 1.89
N ILE A 229 -11.78 13.65 1.73
CA ILE A 229 -10.54 12.92 1.41
C ILE A 229 -9.92 13.43 0.11
N ALA A 230 -10.69 13.44 -0.98
CA ALA A 230 -10.19 13.89 -2.29
C ALA A 230 -9.75 15.36 -2.25
N GLY A 231 -10.49 16.22 -1.55
CA GLY A 231 -10.17 17.63 -1.36
C GLY A 231 -8.84 17.84 -0.62
N LEU A 232 -8.62 17.13 0.48
CA LEU A 232 -7.37 17.18 1.26
C LEU A 232 -6.17 16.59 0.49
N ALA A 233 -6.41 15.58 -0.36
CA ALA A 233 -5.37 15.02 -1.21
C ALA A 233 -4.94 15.99 -2.31
N LEU A 234 -5.89 16.69 -2.93
CA LEU A 234 -5.64 17.59 -4.05
C LEU A 234 -5.23 19.01 -3.62
N SER A 235 -5.57 19.43 -2.40
CA SER A 235 -5.22 20.74 -1.83
C SER A 235 -4.35 20.58 -0.58
N PRO A 236 -3.03 20.33 -0.73
CA PRO A 236 -2.14 20.08 0.40
C PRO A 236 -2.00 21.28 1.36
N GLU A 237 -2.31 22.50 0.92
CA GLU A 237 -2.30 23.72 1.76
C GLU A 237 -3.38 23.74 2.85
N ARG A 238 -4.33 22.80 2.84
CA ARG A 238 -5.41 22.70 3.84
C ARG A 238 -5.09 21.72 4.98
N ARG A 239 -3.86 21.22 5.04
CA ARG A 239 -3.39 20.23 6.03
C ARG A 239 -2.78 20.90 7.25
#